data_AF-A0A926QNM1-F1
#
_entry.id   AF-A0A926QNM1-F1
#
_cell.length_a   1.000
_cell.length_b   1.000
_cell.length_c   1.000
_cell.angle_alpha   90.00
_cell.angle_beta   90.00
_cell.angle_gamma   90.00
#
_symmetry.space_group_name_H-M   'P 1'
#
loop_
_entity.id
_entity.type
_entity.pdbx_description
1 polymer ?
#
loop_
_entity_poly.entity_id
_entity_poly.type
_entity_poly.pdbx_seq_one_letter_code
_entity_poly.pdbx_strand_id
1 'polypeptide(L)'
;MSLQDPTLSKNSTIYSYTLMKRMHHAVYKIILYFLLLVTILLYQLNTTNWLAILISYPILIIAHTLLVRIYFQFTIGSAMRGWSFKWGIFWCGILPDGNASIRLVSKVQLHLFWIGLAYIAILYPWIPHIWLKYLAIFHFWIMMPRLWMLFRFRPYRKNGLIKITSKDTSCYMQ
;
A
#
# COMPACT_ATOMS: atom_id res chain seq x y z
N MET A 1 40.43 23.31 3.08
CA MET A 1 40.20 23.81 1.72
C MET A 1 39.17 22.89 1.08
N SER A 2 37.88 23.24 1.14
CA SER A 2 36.79 22.38 0.63
C SER A 2 36.58 22.63 -0.86
N LEU A 3 36.74 21.58 -1.67
CA LEU A 3 36.45 21.59 -3.09
C LEU A 3 34.95 21.87 -3.28
N GLN A 4 34.65 23.01 -3.90
CA GLN A 4 33.29 23.44 -4.21
C GLN A 4 32.97 22.93 -5.62
N ASP A 5 32.05 21.97 -5.74
CA ASP A 5 31.61 21.44 -7.03
C ASP A 5 31.00 22.56 -7.89
N PRO A 6 31.49 22.80 -9.12
CA PRO A 6 31.22 24.01 -9.90
C PRO A 6 29.82 24.08 -10.54
N THR A 7 28.88 23.21 -10.19
CA THR A 7 27.57 23.08 -10.87
C THR A 7 26.36 23.41 -9.99
N LEU A 8 26.53 23.82 -8.73
CA LEU A 8 25.43 24.29 -7.89
C LEU A 8 25.16 25.79 -8.13
N SER A 9 23.96 26.11 -8.62
CA SER A 9 23.49 27.49 -8.72
C SER A 9 23.45 28.13 -7.33
N LYS A 10 23.75 29.44 -7.23
CA LYS A 10 23.75 30.21 -5.96
C LYS A 10 22.43 30.15 -5.17
N ASN A 11 21.35 29.67 -5.78
CA ASN A 11 20.01 29.54 -5.19
C ASN A 11 19.64 28.07 -4.87
N SER A 12 20.61 27.17 -4.78
CA SER A 12 20.36 25.76 -4.47
C SER A 12 20.27 25.52 -2.96
N THR A 13 19.07 25.18 -2.50
CA THR A 13 18.85 24.74 -1.11
C THR A 13 19.28 23.28 -0.97
N ILE A 14 20.35 23.02 -0.23
CA ILE A 14 20.80 21.66 0.08
C ILE A 14 19.95 21.10 1.22
N TYR A 15 19.11 20.12 0.91
CA TYR A 15 18.36 19.37 1.91
C TYR A 15 19.19 18.17 2.39
N SER A 16 19.55 18.15 3.68
CA SER A 16 20.22 17.00 4.30
C SER A 16 19.18 16.00 4.79
N TYR A 17 19.10 14.83 4.16
CA TYR A 17 18.21 13.77 4.58
C TYR A 17 18.98 12.67 5.30
N THR A 18 18.53 12.31 6.50
CA THR A 18 19.12 11.24 7.29
C THR A 18 18.27 9.98 7.20
N LEU A 19 18.87 8.85 6.82
CA LEU A 19 18.19 7.56 6.73
C LEU A 19 18.01 7.00 8.15
N MET A 20 16.77 6.98 8.65
CA MET A 20 16.48 6.48 9.99
C MET A 20 16.30 4.97 10.01
N LYS A 21 15.58 4.44 9.01
CA LYS A 21 15.15 3.04 9.03
C LYS A 21 14.91 2.52 7.64
N ARG A 22 15.49 1.36 7.34
CA ARG A 22 15.31 0.65 6.07
C ARG A 22 14.72 -0.73 6.35
N MET A 23 13.65 -1.07 5.65
CA MET A 23 13.02 -2.38 5.70
C MET A 23 13.25 -3.07 4.37
N HIS A 24 14.01 -4.16 4.41
CA HIS A 24 14.24 -4.98 3.23
C HIS A 24 13.10 -5.97 3.04
N HIS A 25 12.58 -6.05 1.80
CA HIS A 25 11.57 -7.03 1.44
C HIS A 25 12.25 -8.38 1.13
N ALA A 26 12.57 -9.13 2.19
CA ALA A 26 13.22 -10.41 2.02
C ALA A 26 12.26 -11.42 1.36
N VAL A 27 12.74 -12.09 0.30
CA VAL A 27 11.95 -13.02 -0.53
C VAL A 27 11.35 -14.16 0.29
N TYR A 28 12.04 -14.67 1.30
CA TYR A 28 11.49 -15.74 2.15
C TYR A 28 10.25 -15.29 2.93
N LYS A 29 10.20 -14.04 3.40
CA LYS A 29 9.02 -13.49 4.09
C LYS A 29 7.84 -13.34 3.14
N ILE A 30 8.13 -12.98 1.90
CA ILE A 30 7.15 -12.90 0.81
C ILE A 30 6.57 -14.29 0.54
N ILE A 31 7.42 -15.28 0.33
CA ILE A 31 7.00 -16.65 0.04
C ILE A 31 6.13 -17.19 1.18
N LEU A 32 6.58 -17.04 2.43
CA LEU A 32 5.80 -17.48 3.60
C LEU A 32 4.43 -16.78 3.66
N TYR A 33 4.38 -15.49 3.33
CA TYR A 33 3.15 -14.71 3.31
C TYR A 33 2.14 -15.16 2.23
N PHE A 34 2.64 -15.47 1.03
CA PHE A 34 1.81 -16.02 -0.04
C PHE A 34 1.40 -17.47 0.24
N LEU A 35 2.30 -18.27 0.82
CA LEU A 35 2.01 -19.65 1.19
C LEU A 35 0.85 -19.71 2.19
N LEU A 36 0.81 -18.79 3.16
CA LEU A 36 -0.30 -18.67 4.11
C LEU A 36 -1.64 -18.38 3.41
N LEU A 37 -1.66 -17.52 2.39
CA LEU A 37 -2.89 -17.30 1.61
C LEU A 37 -3.29 -18.55 0.85
N VAL A 38 -2.34 -19.18 0.17
CA VAL A 38 -2.61 -20.38 -0.64
C VAL A 38 -3.12 -21.52 0.24
N THR A 39 -2.58 -21.74 1.43
CA THR A 39 -3.08 -22.78 2.35
C THR A 39 -4.51 -22.49 2.81
N ILE A 40 -4.84 -21.24 3.14
CA ILE A 40 -6.22 -20.83 3.48
C ILE A 40 -7.17 -21.07 2.32
N LEU A 41 -6.76 -20.69 1.10
CA LEU A 41 -7.59 -20.86 -0.10
C LEU A 41 -7.80 -22.34 -0.44
N LEU A 42 -6.74 -23.16 -0.38
CA LEU A 42 -6.80 -24.61 -0.62
C LEU A 42 -7.70 -25.32 0.40
N TYR A 43 -7.63 -24.94 1.67
CA TYR A 43 -8.51 -25.50 2.70
C TYR A 43 -10.00 -25.22 2.45
N GLN A 44 -10.31 -24.09 1.83
CA GLN A 44 -11.68 -23.68 1.49
C GLN A 44 -12.08 -23.98 0.04
N LEU A 45 -11.23 -24.67 -0.72
CA LEU A 45 -11.42 -24.88 -2.15
C LEU A 45 -12.42 -26.00 -2.38
N ASN A 46 -13.65 -25.62 -2.71
CA ASN A 46 -14.66 -26.53 -3.23
C ASN A 46 -14.84 -26.30 -4.73
N THR A 47 -15.25 -27.33 -5.48
CA THR A 47 -15.50 -27.28 -6.93
C THR A 47 -16.46 -26.16 -7.33
N THR A 48 -17.45 -25.84 -6.48
CA THR A 48 -18.43 -24.77 -6.71
C THR A 48 -17.88 -23.36 -6.47
N ASN A 49 -16.79 -23.21 -5.70
CA ASN A 49 -16.32 -21.91 -5.19
C ASN A 49 -15.14 -21.31 -5.97
N TRP A 50 -14.56 -22.04 -6.92
CA TRP A 50 -13.39 -21.61 -7.69
C TRP A 50 -13.57 -20.25 -8.37
N LEU A 51 -14.75 -20.01 -8.98
CA LEU A 51 -15.06 -18.75 -9.65
C LEU A 51 -15.04 -17.56 -8.68
N ALA A 52 -15.56 -17.74 -7.47
CA ALA A 52 -15.56 -16.70 -6.46
C ALA A 52 -14.12 -16.33 -6.06
N ILE A 53 -13.22 -17.31 -5.94
CA ILE A 53 -11.80 -17.05 -5.63
C ILE A 53 -11.13 -16.29 -6.76
N LEU A 54 -11.31 -16.76 -8.01
CA LEU A 54 -10.64 -16.20 -9.19
C LEU A 54 -11.06 -14.75 -9.47
N ILE A 55 -12.34 -14.44 -9.26
CA ILE A 55 -12.92 -13.14 -9.59
C ILE A 55 -12.78 -12.13 -8.44
N SER A 56 -12.78 -12.59 -7.18
CA SER A 56 -12.69 -11.68 -6.02
C SER A 56 -11.40 -10.87 -6.01
N TYR A 57 -10.26 -11.49 -6.38
CA TYR A 57 -8.97 -10.82 -6.38
C TYR A 57 -8.89 -9.63 -7.36
N PRO A 58 -9.15 -9.79 -8.68
CA PRO A 58 -9.09 -8.68 -9.63
C PRO A 58 -10.14 -7.60 -9.34
N ILE A 59 -11.36 -7.98 -8.93
CA ILE A 59 -12.40 -7.02 -8.53
C ILE A 59 -11.89 -6.12 -7.41
N LEU A 60 -11.23 -6.71 -6.42
CA LEU A 60 -10.77 -5.96 -5.26
C LEU A 60 -9.61 -5.00 -5.62
N ILE A 61 -8.70 -5.40 -6.53
CA ILE A 61 -7.67 -4.49 -7.05
C ILE A 61 -8.30 -3.30 -7.76
N ILE A 62 -9.28 -3.54 -8.63
CA ILE A 62 -10.01 -2.50 -9.36
C ILE A 62 -10.74 -1.57 -8.37
N ALA A 63 -11.39 -2.14 -7.35
CA ALA A 63 -12.05 -1.35 -6.32
C ALA A 63 -11.03 -0.48 -5.56
N HIS A 64 -9.87 -1.03 -5.18
CA HIS A 64 -8.83 -0.25 -4.49
C HIS A 64 -8.25 0.87 -5.35
N THR A 65 -7.98 0.64 -6.63
CA THR A 65 -7.47 1.69 -7.52
C THR A 65 -8.50 2.80 -7.71
N LEU A 66 -9.78 2.44 -7.87
CA LEU A 66 -10.87 3.40 -8.00
C LEU A 66 -11.04 4.20 -6.71
N LEU A 67 -11.04 3.55 -5.54
CA LEU A 67 -11.17 4.22 -4.24
C LEU A 67 -10.04 5.23 -4.00
N VAL A 68 -8.80 4.88 -4.32
CA VAL A 68 -7.68 5.81 -4.21
C VAL A 68 -7.85 6.99 -5.19
N ARG A 69 -8.29 6.73 -6.42
CA ARG A 69 -8.54 7.78 -7.42
C ARG A 69 -9.61 8.77 -6.98
N ILE A 70 -10.74 8.26 -6.50
CA ILE A 70 -11.83 9.05 -5.93
C ILE A 70 -11.30 9.83 -4.72
N TYR A 71 -10.56 9.20 -3.81
CA TYR A 71 -10.01 9.86 -2.63
C TYR A 71 -9.14 11.07 -2.99
N PHE A 72 -8.21 10.93 -3.94
CA PHE A 72 -7.36 12.04 -4.38
C PHE A 72 -8.17 13.15 -5.06
N GLN A 73 -9.11 12.79 -5.92
CA GLN A 73 -9.95 13.74 -6.64
C GLN A 73 -10.81 14.58 -5.69
N PHE A 74 -11.44 13.96 -4.69
CA PHE A 74 -12.35 14.64 -3.78
C PHE A 74 -11.65 15.31 -2.57
N THR A 75 -10.60 14.70 -2.02
CA THR A 75 -10.00 15.18 -0.75
C THR A 75 -8.91 16.22 -0.99
N ILE A 76 -8.12 16.06 -2.04
CA ILE A 76 -6.90 16.87 -2.25
C ILE A 76 -7.10 17.87 -3.39
N GLY A 77 -8.12 17.69 -4.24
CA GLY A 77 -8.42 18.60 -5.36
C GLY A 77 -7.29 18.70 -6.39
N SER A 78 -6.30 17.82 -6.30
CA SER A 78 -5.11 17.78 -7.15
C SER A 78 -5.08 16.46 -7.90
N ALA A 79 -4.58 16.51 -9.14
CA ALA A 79 -4.22 15.30 -9.87
C ALA A 79 -3.26 14.44 -9.02
N MET A 80 -3.20 13.13 -9.30
CA MET A 80 -2.32 12.13 -8.69
C MET A 80 -0.80 12.40 -8.90
N ARG A 81 -0.38 13.67 -8.85
CA ARG A 81 0.97 14.13 -9.18
C ARG A 81 1.93 13.56 -8.15
N GLY A 82 2.84 12.70 -8.61
CA GLY A 82 3.78 11.98 -7.76
C GLY A 82 3.24 10.69 -7.14
N TRP A 83 2.11 10.17 -7.60
CA TRP A 83 1.61 8.83 -7.27
C TRP A 83 1.35 8.04 -8.55
N SER A 84 2.06 6.92 -8.74
CA SER A 84 1.86 6.02 -9.87
C SER A 84 1.39 4.65 -9.40
N PHE A 85 0.83 3.90 -10.34
CA PHE A 85 0.57 2.50 -10.13
C PHE A 85 1.91 1.74 -10.14
N LYS A 86 2.28 1.14 -9.00
CA LYS A 86 3.46 0.29 -8.88
C LYS A 86 3.04 -1.15 -8.63
N TRP A 87 3.66 -2.05 -9.37
CA TRP A 87 3.59 -3.48 -9.15
C TRP A 87 4.67 -3.87 -8.13
N GLY A 88 4.26 -4.03 -6.88
CA GLY A 88 5.10 -4.59 -5.82
C GLY A 88 4.40 -5.75 -5.14
N ILE A 89 5.15 -6.77 -4.74
CA ILE A 89 4.60 -7.98 -4.11
C ILE A 89 3.78 -7.68 -2.84
N PHE A 90 4.25 -6.72 -2.02
CA PHE A 90 3.52 -6.23 -0.83
C PHE A 90 2.71 -4.96 -1.12
N TRP A 91 2.91 -4.38 -2.30
CA TRP A 91 2.51 -3.03 -2.65
C TRP A 91 1.93 -2.98 -4.07
N CYS A 92 0.97 -3.85 -4.37
CA CYS A 92 0.25 -3.79 -5.64
C CYS A 92 -0.80 -2.68 -5.55
N GLY A 93 -0.58 -1.54 -6.23
CA GLY A 93 -1.55 -0.45 -6.23
C GLY A 93 -0.93 0.91 -6.53
N ILE A 94 -1.64 1.97 -6.13
CA ILE A 94 -1.18 3.35 -6.30
C ILE A 94 -0.28 3.73 -5.12
N LEU A 95 0.98 4.06 -5.42
CA LEU A 95 2.03 4.39 -4.47
C LEU A 95 2.73 5.70 -4.85
N PRO A 96 3.34 6.39 -3.88
CA PRO A 96 4.13 7.58 -4.18
C PRO A 96 5.37 7.22 -5.02
N ASP A 97 5.66 8.03 -6.03
CA ASP A 97 6.82 7.88 -6.91
C ASP A 97 8.14 8.35 -6.28
N GLY A 98 8.06 9.12 -5.20
CA GLY A 98 9.21 9.67 -4.50
C GLY A 98 9.03 9.70 -2.98
N ASN A 99 9.61 10.72 -2.35
CA ASN A 99 9.51 10.94 -0.91
C ASN A 99 8.11 11.48 -0.58
N ALA A 100 7.31 10.69 0.13
CA ALA A 100 6.00 11.11 0.61
C ALA A 100 6.00 11.21 2.13
N SER A 101 5.19 12.11 2.71
CA SER A 101 5.08 12.14 4.17
C SER A 101 4.42 10.85 4.69
N ILE A 102 4.99 10.28 5.75
CA ILE A 102 4.43 9.07 6.39
C ILE A 102 2.99 9.34 6.83
N ARG A 103 2.69 10.56 7.27
CA ARG A 103 1.33 10.96 7.67
C ARG A 103 0.33 10.84 6.53
N LEU A 104 0.67 11.30 5.32
CA LEU A 104 -0.21 11.22 4.15
C LEU A 104 -0.42 9.76 3.75
N VAL A 105 0.67 9.00 3.59
CA VAL A 105 0.59 7.58 3.22
C VAL A 105 -0.23 6.78 4.24
N SER A 106 0.01 6.99 5.53
CA SER A 106 -0.77 6.35 6.60
C SER A 106 -2.25 6.67 6.51
N LYS A 107 -2.59 7.94 6.24
CA LYS A 107 -3.99 8.37 6.14
C LYS A 107 -4.69 7.71 4.96
N VAL A 108 -4.06 7.71 3.79
CA VAL A 108 -4.59 7.08 2.56
C VAL A 108 -4.81 5.59 2.78
N GLN A 109 -3.81 4.86 3.28
CA GLN A 109 -3.93 3.42 3.50
C GLN A 109 -5.00 3.08 4.56
N LEU A 110 -5.11 3.87 5.63
CA LEU A 110 -6.14 3.66 6.65
C LEU A 110 -7.55 3.95 6.11
N HIS A 111 -7.73 4.99 5.29
CA HIS A 111 -9.01 5.25 4.63
C HIS A 111 -9.36 4.13 3.65
N LEU A 112 -8.39 3.65 2.88
CA LEU A 112 -8.59 2.53 1.95
C LEU A 112 -9.03 1.25 2.68
N PHE A 113 -8.45 0.98 3.85
CA PHE A 113 -8.85 -0.12 4.72
C PHE A 113 -10.30 0.04 5.22
N TRP A 114 -10.62 1.18 5.84
CA TRP A 114 -11.96 1.40 6.41
C TRP A 114 -13.06 1.47 5.34
N ILE A 115 -12.81 2.16 4.23
CA ILE A 115 -13.78 2.27 3.14
C ILE A 115 -13.96 0.91 2.45
N GLY A 116 -12.87 0.14 2.26
CA GLY A 116 -12.97 -1.21 1.72
C GLY A 116 -13.79 -2.14 2.62
N LEU A 117 -13.57 -2.07 3.94
CA LEU A 117 -14.35 -2.86 4.91
C LEU A 117 -15.82 -2.42 4.96
N ALA A 118 -16.09 -1.10 4.93
CA ALA A 118 -17.44 -0.57 4.85
C ALA A 118 -18.15 -1.01 3.55
N TYR A 119 -17.43 -1.03 2.42
CA TYR A 119 -17.97 -1.49 1.14
C TYR A 119 -18.36 -2.98 1.19
N ILE A 120 -17.54 -3.83 1.82
CA ILE A 120 -17.86 -5.24 2.03
C ILE A 120 -19.10 -5.41 2.90
N ALA A 121 -19.21 -4.63 3.99
CA ALA A 121 -20.36 -4.66 4.87
C ALA A 121 -21.64 -4.20 4.17
N ILE A 122 -21.55 -3.14 3.34
CA ILE A 122 -22.66 -2.66 2.52
C ILE A 122 -23.07 -3.74 1.53
N LEU A 123 -22.15 -4.46 0.89
CA LEU A 123 -22.51 -5.51 -0.07
C LEU A 123 -23.19 -6.76 0.54
N TYR A 124 -23.25 -6.85 1.87
CA TYR A 124 -23.78 -8.01 2.61
C TYR A 124 -25.17 -8.51 2.16
N PRO A 125 -26.21 -7.66 2.04
CA PRO A 125 -27.55 -8.10 1.65
C PRO A 125 -27.69 -8.42 0.14
N TRP A 126 -26.77 -7.97 -0.71
CA TRP A 126 -26.88 -8.12 -2.17
C TRP A 126 -26.10 -9.30 -2.75
N ILE A 127 -25.06 -9.78 -2.04
CA ILE A 127 -24.10 -10.76 -2.57
C ILE A 127 -24.14 -12.04 -1.72
N PRO A 128 -24.01 -13.24 -2.32
CA PRO A 128 -23.93 -14.48 -1.57
C PRO A 128 -22.77 -14.48 -0.56
N HIS A 129 -22.99 -15.10 0.61
CA HIS A 129 -22.00 -15.14 1.70
C HIS A 129 -20.63 -15.71 1.29
N ILE A 130 -20.59 -16.61 0.31
CA ILE A 130 -19.35 -17.20 -0.20
C ILE A 130 -18.44 -16.12 -0.82
N TRP A 131 -19.00 -15.23 -1.62
CA TRP A 131 -18.27 -14.15 -2.28
C TRP A 131 -17.77 -13.12 -1.27
N LEU A 132 -18.61 -12.75 -0.29
CA LEU A 132 -18.23 -11.81 0.77
C LEU A 132 -17.06 -12.35 1.60
N LYS A 133 -17.03 -13.65 1.90
CA LYS A 133 -15.93 -14.29 2.61
C LYS A 133 -14.61 -14.17 1.86
N TYR A 134 -14.57 -14.51 0.57
CA TYR A 134 -13.34 -14.39 -0.21
C TYR A 134 -12.91 -12.93 -0.40
N LEU A 135 -13.86 -12.02 -0.61
CA LEU A 135 -13.56 -10.59 -0.75
C LEU A 135 -12.97 -10.02 0.54
N ALA A 136 -13.49 -10.44 1.70
CA ALA A 136 -12.90 -10.10 3.00
C ALA A 136 -11.50 -10.70 3.18
N ILE A 137 -11.30 -12.00 2.89
CA ILE A 137 -9.99 -12.66 3.00
C ILE A 137 -8.95 -11.93 2.15
N PHE A 138 -9.25 -11.66 0.88
CA PHE A 138 -8.35 -10.92 0.00
C PHE A 138 -8.13 -9.47 0.47
N HIS A 139 -9.17 -8.81 1.00
CA HIS A 139 -9.05 -7.45 1.54
C HIS A 139 -8.06 -7.40 2.70
N PHE A 140 -8.25 -8.26 3.70
CA PHE A 140 -7.36 -8.34 4.85
C PHE A 140 -5.96 -8.73 4.43
N TRP A 141 -5.81 -9.68 3.50
CA TRP A 141 -4.51 -10.12 3.01
C TRP A 141 -3.77 -9.01 2.24
N ILE A 142 -4.43 -8.18 1.43
CA ILE A 142 -3.72 -7.06 0.77
C ILE A 142 -3.35 -5.97 1.78
N MET A 143 -4.19 -5.74 2.78
CA MET A 143 -4.02 -4.64 3.74
C MET A 143 -3.05 -4.98 4.89
N MET A 144 -2.92 -6.24 5.29
CA MET A 144 -2.07 -6.64 6.42
C MET A 144 -0.61 -6.18 6.31
N PRO A 145 0.15 -6.40 5.21
CA PRO A 145 1.53 -5.95 5.11
C PRO A 145 1.63 -4.42 5.15
N ARG A 146 0.60 -3.72 4.63
CA ARG A 146 0.53 -2.27 4.62
C ARG A 146 0.34 -1.72 6.03
N LEU A 147 -0.63 -2.25 6.77
CA LEU A 147 -0.90 -1.86 8.14
C LEU A 147 0.27 -2.18 9.08
N TRP A 148 0.92 -3.33 8.89
CA TRP A 148 2.13 -3.70 9.63
C TRP A 148 3.27 -2.70 9.40
N MET A 149 3.46 -2.26 8.15
CA MET A 149 4.42 -1.21 7.81
C MET A 149 4.09 0.10 8.52
N LEU A 150 2.82 0.56 8.46
CA LEU A 150 2.39 1.78 9.16
C LEU A 150 2.67 1.72 10.66
N PHE A 151 2.43 0.56 11.28
CA PHE A 151 2.72 0.36 12.69
C PHE A 151 4.21 0.48 13.00
N ARG A 152 5.07 -0.09 12.14
CA ARG A 152 6.53 -0.07 12.30
C ARG A 152 7.16 1.32 12.10
N PHE A 153 6.52 2.18 11.31
CA PHE A 153 6.93 3.57 11.06
C PHE A 153 6.16 4.61 11.89
N ARG A 154 5.26 4.17 12.79
CA ARG A 154 4.53 5.04 13.72
C ARG A 154 5.41 6.04 14.49
N PRO A 155 6.63 5.69 14.97
CA PRO A 155 7.49 6.64 15.68
C PRO A 155 7.91 7.84 14.82
N TYR A 156 8.03 7.66 13.51
CA TYR A 156 8.56 8.66 12.58
C TYR A 156 7.46 9.48 11.88
N ARG A 157 6.19 9.36 12.32
CA ARG A 157 5.03 9.90 11.60
C ARG A 157 4.98 11.43 11.48
N LYS A 158 5.62 12.18 12.39
CA LYS A 158 5.54 13.64 12.43
C LYS A 158 6.35 14.30 11.30
N ASN A 159 7.62 13.94 11.17
CA ASN A 159 8.56 14.59 10.22
C ASN A 159 9.21 13.59 9.24
N GLY A 160 8.81 12.31 9.28
CA GLY A 160 9.41 11.29 8.43
C GLY A 160 8.83 11.28 7.01
N LEU A 161 9.74 11.16 6.05
CA LEU A 161 9.46 10.92 4.65
C LEU A 161 9.68 9.44 4.36
N ILE A 162 8.73 8.80 3.68
CA ILE A 162 8.84 7.43 3.22
C ILE A 162 9.10 7.38 1.73
N LYS A 163 10.07 6.57 1.35
CA LYS A 163 10.33 6.19 -0.04
C LYS A 163 10.05 4.71 -0.18
N ILE A 164 9.07 4.38 -1.02
CA ILE A 164 8.65 3.00 -1.26
C ILE A 164 9.20 2.56 -2.62
N THR A 165 10.07 1.56 -2.59
CA THR A 165 10.64 0.92 -3.77
C THR A 165 10.19 -0.54 -3.80
N SER A 166 10.29 -1.21 -4.96
CA SER A 166 9.92 -2.62 -5.09
C SER A 166 10.73 -3.56 -4.18
N LYS A 167 11.98 -3.22 -3.88
CA LYS A 167 12.91 -4.04 -3.07
C LYS A 167 12.96 -3.64 -1.60
N ASP A 168 12.64 -2.40 -1.27
CA ASP A 168 12.82 -1.86 0.06
C ASP A 168 11.91 -0.66 0.36
N THR A 169 11.61 -0.50 1.65
CA THR A 169 10.92 0.66 2.19
C THR A 169 11.89 1.43 3.10
N SER A 170 12.17 2.67 2.75
CA SER A 170 13.13 3.52 3.46
C SER A 170 12.45 4.73 4.07
N CYS A 171 12.80 5.06 5.31
CA CYS A 171 12.32 6.23 6.04
C CYS A 171 13.47 7.21 6.24
N TYR A 172 13.26 8.44 5.79
CA TYR A 172 14.16 9.56 5.92
C TYR A 172 13.58 10.58 6.90
N MET A 173 14.43 11.26 7.64
CA MET A 173 14.09 12.48 8.38
C MET A 173 14.86 13.67 7.80
N GLN A 174 14.20 14.81 7.82
CA GLN A 174 14.77 16.11 7.50
C GLN A 174 15.04 16.87 8.79
#